data_AF-A0A7W1Z7L0-F1
#
_entry.id   AF-A0A7W1Z7L0-F1
#
_cell.length_a   1.000
_cell.length_b   1.000
_cell.length_c   1.000
_cell.angle_alpha   90.00
_cell.angle_beta   90.00
_cell.angle_gamma   90.00
#
_symmetry.space_group_name_H-M   'P 1'
#
loop_
_entity.id
_entity.type
_entity.pdbx_description
1 polymer ?
#
loop_
_entity_poly.entity_id
_entity_poly.type
_entity_poly.pdbx_seq_one_letter_code
_entity_poly.pdbx_strand_id
1 'polypeptide(L)'
;MDINSYCNSLTQFSRYKTRVVTIGDIPLGGDNPIRIQSMTTTDTMNTIATVEQSIRMIDAGCEYVRITAPSIKEAQNLENIKKELLLRGYKTPLIADIHFTPNAAELAARIVEKVRVNPGNYADKKKFENIEYTDATYVAELDRIRQRFTPLVKICKEYGTAMRIGTNHGSLSDRILSRYGDTPLGMVESALEFLRICEDHNYYNIVLSMKASNPQVMVQAYRLLIRKMEELNMNYPLHLGVTEAGEGEDGRIKSAVGIGTLLEDGIGDTVRVSLTEDPEFEIPVAKNLVDRYSKRKEHNAIPKIKNELPYSPFDFKKRKTQEVVNIGGSNVPRVVADLSDKQNITPAALFPFGYNYSIPLDKWNLTDQACDFIFAGNNKIEFEIPGTLSMIYNSDIWVNQQNKTRSFPLFTFLEYLTTAEKSNVLNFVKVTISDLVEQDQWKSLAEMDKIVFVFETFNEHGMAEQRRMFIELMKENIGVPVIIKRNYEGLTEEKFQLHSSTDLGALLLDGFGDGIW
;
A
#
# COMPACT_ATOMS: atom_id res chain seq x y z
N MET A 1 -20.58 7.89 15.92
CA MET A 1 -19.47 7.20 15.22
C MET A 1 -18.42 8.23 14.94
N ASP A 2 -17.16 7.94 15.25
CA ASP A 2 -16.05 8.81 14.92
C ASP A 2 -16.01 8.97 13.39
N ILE A 3 -16.10 10.20 12.89
CA ILE A 3 -16.33 10.51 11.46
C ILE A 3 -15.19 9.98 10.56
N ASN A 4 -14.08 9.55 11.17
CA ASN A 4 -12.86 9.07 10.52
C ASN A 4 -12.53 7.59 10.82
N SER A 5 -13.47 6.80 11.35
CA SER A 5 -13.20 5.38 11.69
C SER A 5 -13.00 4.52 10.43
N TYR A 6 -11.73 4.24 10.10
CA TYR A 6 -11.33 3.19 9.15
C TYR A 6 -10.36 2.18 9.78
N CYS A 7 -9.88 2.47 10.99
CA CYS A 7 -8.98 1.64 11.77
C CYS A 7 -9.26 1.86 13.26
N ASN A 8 -8.86 0.92 14.11
CA ASN A 8 -9.10 0.99 15.55
C ASN A 8 -8.23 2.03 16.27
N SER A 9 -7.06 2.35 15.71
CA SER A 9 -6.12 3.31 16.26
C SER A 9 -5.12 3.75 15.19
N LEU A 10 -4.76 5.04 15.23
CA LEU A 10 -3.73 5.64 14.37
C LEU A 10 -2.35 5.70 15.03
N THR A 11 -2.25 5.23 16.27
CA THR A 11 -1.03 5.34 17.11
C THR A 11 -0.62 4.00 17.71
N GLN A 12 -1.42 2.95 17.49
CA GLN A 12 -1.17 1.59 17.94
C GLN A 12 -1.67 0.62 16.87
N PHE A 13 -0.93 -0.45 16.63
CA PHE A 13 -1.37 -1.48 15.72
C PHE A 13 -2.50 -2.32 16.32
N SER A 14 -3.65 -2.35 15.64
CA SER A 14 -4.77 -3.22 16.01
C SER A 14 -5.55 -3.65 14.77
N ARG A 15 -5.51 -4.95 14.48
CA ARG A 15 -6.21 -5.55 13.35
C ARG A 15 -7.73 -5.34 13.44
N TYR A 16 -8.34 -4.96 12.33
CA TYR A 16 -9.78 -4.82 12.18
C TYR A 16 -10.46 -6.19 12.34
N LYS A 17 -11.48 -6.25 13.20
CA LYS A 17 -12.13 -7.52 13.54
C LYS A 17 -13.16 -7.90 12.48
N THR A 18 -12.79 -8.86 11.63
CA THR A 18 -13.68 -9.45 10.63
C THR A 18 -14.35 -10.72 11.15
N ARG A 19 -15.45 -11.14 10.53
CA ARG A 19 -16.06 -12.45 10.75
C ARG A 19 -15.18 -13.56 10.20
N VAL A 20 -15.35 -14.78 10.71
CA VAL A 20 -14.63 -15.94 10.18
C VAL A 20 -15.37 -16.48 8.96
N VAL A 21 -14.63 -16.73 7.89
CA VAL A 21 -15.10 -17.41 6.67
C VAL A 21 -14.30 -18.71 6.52
N THR A 22 -15.01 -19.83 6.47
CA THR A 22 -14.41 -21.15 6.25
C THR A 22 -14.06 -21.34 4.77
N ILE A 23 -12.81 -21.72 4.48
CA ILE A 23 -12.32 -22.03 3.13
C ILE A 23 -11.60 -23.38 3.22
N GLY A 24 -12.33 -24.47 3.01
CA GLY A 24 -11.82 -25.80 3.35
C GLY A 24 -11.41 -25.87 4.83
N ASP A 25 -10.24 -26.45 5.08
CA ASP A 25 -9.69 -26.61 6.44
C ASP A 25 -8.93 -25.36 6.95
N ILE A 26 -8.78 -24.31 6.13
CA ILE A 26 -8.01 -23.12 6.47
C ILE A 26 -8.97 -21.93 6.59
N PRO A 27 -9.37 -21.52 7.80
CA PRO A 27 -10.28 -20.40 8.00
C PRO A 27 -9.58 -19.04 7.79
N LEU A 28 -10.39 -18.06 7.38
CA LEU A 28 -9.99 -16.69 7.11
C LEU A 28 -10.76 -15.69 8.00
N GLY A 29 -10.11 -14.63 8.45
CA GLY A 29 -10.73 -13.57 9.25
C GLY A 29 -10.81 -13.88 10.75
N GLY A 30 -11.39 -12.98 11.53
CA GLY A 30 -11.42 -13.09 12.99
C GLY A 30 -10.01 -13.00 13.59
N ASP A 31 -9.66 -13.97 14.45
CA ASP A 31 -8.33 -14.05 15.08
C ASP A 31 -7.35 -14.95 14.30
N ASN A 32 -7.76 -15.49 13.15
CA ASN A 32 -6.90 -16.33 12.33
C ASN A 32 -5.76 -15.50 11.70
N PRO A 33 -4.56 -16.06 11.48
CA PRO A 33 -3.45 -15.36 10.82
C PRO A 33 -3.84 -14.72 9.49
N ILE A 34 -3.11 -13.67 9.08
CA ILE A 34 -3.25 -13.13 7.74
C ILE A 34 -2.72 -14.17 6.77
N ARG A 35 -3.59 -14.64 5.87
CA ARG A 35 -3.28 -15.78 5.01
C ARG A 35 -2.57 -15.38 3.73
N ILE A 36 -1.65 -16.19 3.24
CA ILE A 36 -0.92 -15.93 1.99
C ILE A 36 -1.55 -16.74 0.85
N GLN A 37 -1.84 -16.06 -0.27
CA GLN A 37 -2.36 -16.69 -1.49
C GLN A 37 -1.49 -16.33 -2.68
N SER A 38 -1.46 -17.23 -3.66
CA SER A 38 -0.87 -16.99 -4.98
C SER A 38 -1.78 -17.57 -6.07
N MET A 39 -1.45 -17.35 -7.34
CA MET A 39 -2.26 -17.80 -8.48
C MET A 39 -1.39 -18.52 -9.50
N THR A 40 -1.86 -19.68 -9.99
CA THR A 40 -1.19 -20.41 -11.07
C THR A 40 -1.20 -19.60 -12.37
N THR A 41 -0.16 -19.79 -13.18
CA THR A 41 -0.01 -19.20 -14.53
C THR A 41 -0.15 -20.25 -15.63
N THR A 42 -0.15 -21.54 -15.28
CA THR A 42 -0.36 -22.65 -16.22
C THR A 42 -1.76 -22.66 -16.81
N ASP A 43 -1.87 -23.22 -18.02
CA ASP A 43 -3.17 -23.57 -18.60
C ASP A 43 -3.86 -24.61 -17.71
N THR A 44 -5.07 -24.27 -17.24
CA THR A 44 -5.86 -25.12 -16.35
C THR A 44 -6.29 -26.41 -17.03
N MET A 45 -6.33 -26.49 -18.36
CA MET A 45 -6.56 -27.75 -19.08
C MET A 45 -5.35 -28.69 -19.04
N ASN A 46 -4.15 -28.18 -18.73
CA ASN A 46 -3.00 -29.02 -18.42
C ASN A 46 -2.99 -29.36 -16.93
N THR A 47 -3.71 -30.43 -16.57
CA THR A 47 -3.88 -30.89 -15.19
C THR A 47 -2.54 -31.08 -14.48
N ILE A 48 -1.60 -31.82 -15.09
CA ILE A 48 -0.33 -32.14 -14.44
C ILE A 48 0.51 -30.89 -14.25
N ALA A 49 0.66 -30.03 -15.26
CA ALA A 49 1.42 -28.79 -15.09
C ALA A 49 0.84 -27.89 -13.98
N THR A 50 -0.49 -27.79 -13.91
CA THR A 50 -1.17 -27.00 -12.87
C THR A 50 -0.99 -27.62 -11.48
N VAL A 51 -1.03 -28.95 -11.37
CA VAL A 51 -0.72 -29.68 -10.12
C VAL A 51 0.73 -29.42 -9.69
N GLU A 52 1.71 -29.58 -10.58
CA GLU A 52 3.12 -29.36 -10.24
C GLU A 52 3.39 -27.91 -9.82
N GLN A 53 2.82 -26.92 -10.51
CA GLN A 53 2.96 -25.52 -10.10
C GLN A 53 2.27 -25.23 -8.77
N SER A 54 1.08 -25.81 -8.54
CA SER A 54 0.38 -25.69 -7.26
C SER A 54 1.22 -26.25 -6.12
N ILE A 55 1.87 -27.41 -6.31
CA ILE A 55 2.77 -28.02 -5.32
C ILE A 55 3.95 -27.08 -5.01
N ARG A 56 4.64 -26.54 -6.03
CA ARG A 56 5.74 -25.58 -5.80
C ARG A 56 5.30 -24.35 -5.01
N MET A 57 4.11 -23.82 -5.32
CA MET A 57 3.52 -22.72 -4.56
C MET A 57 3.23 -23.13 -3.11
N ILE A 58 2.65 -24.31 -2.88
CA ILE A 58 2.34 -24.80 -1.52
C ILE A 58 3.63 -24.99 -0.71
N ASP A 59 4.66 -25.58 -1.31
CA ASP A 59 5.97 -25.80 -0.67
C ASP A 59 6.68 -24.48 -0.33
N ALA A 60 6.48 -23.44 -1.13
CA ALA A 60 6.95 -22.08 -0.83
C ALA A 60 6.15 -21.39 0.30
N GLY A 61 4.99 -21.93 0.69
CA GLY A 61 4.16 -21.43 1.79
C GLY A 61 2.79 -20.86 1.38
N CYS A 62 2.29 -21.17 0.17
CA CYS A 62 0.96 -20.76 -0.27
C CYS A 62 -0.14 -21.51 0.51
N GLU A 63 -1.02 -20.76 1.19
CA GLU A 63 -2.12 -21.34 1.98
C GLU A 63 -3.42 -21.44 1.18
N TYR A 64 -3.54 -20.70 0.07
CA TYR A 64 -4.67 -20.79 -0.84
C TYR A 64 -4.22 -20.69 -2.29
N VAL A 65 -4.45 -21.74 -3.07
CA VAL A 65 -4.03 -21.78 -4.48
C VAL A 65 -5.18 -21.32 -5.36
N ARG A 66 -4.97 -20.22 -6.09
CA ARG A 66 -5.95 -19.72 -7.06
C ARG A 66 -5.64 -20.25 -8.46
N ILE A 67 -6.66 -20.75 -9.15
CA ILE A 67 -6.57 -21.32 -10.50
C ILE A 67 -7.62 -20.64 -11.39
N THR A 68 -7.23 -20.23 -12.59
CA THR A 68 -8.16 -19.61 -13.54
C THR A 68 -9.17 -20.64 -14.07
N ALA A 69 -10.44 -20.29 -14.16
CA ALA A 69 -11.47 -21.18 -14.71
C ALA A 69 -12.45 -20.39 -15.60
N PRO A 70 -12.01 -19.94 -16.79
CA PRO A 70 -12.79 -19.02 -17.61
C PRO A 70 -14.04 -19.67 -18.24
N SER A 71 -14.02 -20.98 -18.53
CA SER A 71 -15.15 -21.70 -19.11
C SER A 71 -15.55 -22.93 -18.29
N ILE A 72 -16.63 -23.58 -18.72
CA ILE A 72 -17.15 -24.80 -18.10
C ILE A 72 -16.11 -25.93 -18.16
N LYS A 73 -15.30 -26.01 -19.22
CA LYS A 73 -14.30 -27.08 -19.36
C LYS A 73 -13.19 -26.96 -18.31
N GLU A 74 -12.65 -25.76 -18.11
CA GLU A 74 -11.65 -25.54 -17.07
C GLU A 74 -12.27 -25.73 -15.67
N ALA A 75 -13.51 -25.26 -15.45
CA ALA A 75 -14.24 -25.49 -14.20
C ALA A 75 -14.43 -26.99 -13.89
N GLN A 76 -14.72 -27.82 -14.90
CA GLN A 76 -14.76 -29.28 -14.76
C GLN A 76 -13.37 -29.84 -14.41
N ASN A 77 -12.32 -29.36 -15.08
CA ASN A 77 -10.97 -29.89 -14.87
C ASN A 77 -10.40 -29.58 -13.48
N LEU A 78 -10.94 -28.59 -12.76
CA LEU A 78 -10.62 -28.36 -11.34
C LEU A 78 -10.86 -29.62 -10.49
N GLU A 79 -11.82 -30.47 -10.84
CA GLU A 79 -12.07 -31.73 -10.13
C GLU A 79 -10.88 -32.69 -10.28
N ASN A 80 -10.31 -32.79 -11.48
CA ASN A 80 -9.15 -33.63 -11.75
C ASN A 80 -7.90 -33.11 -11.01
N ILE A 81 -7.68 -31.79 -11.07
CA ILE A 81 -6.58 -31.13 -10.36
C ILE A 81 -6.69 -31.37 -8.85
N LYS A 82 -7.89 -31.17 -8.28
CA LYS A 82 -8.15 -31.39 -6.85
C LYS A 82 -7.93 -32.86 -6.45
N LYS A 83 -8.44 -33.81 -7.23
CA LYS A 83 -8.24 -35.25 -6.98
C LYS A 83 -6.77 -35.63 -6.99
N GLU A 84 -6.01 -35.12 -7.95
CA GLU A 84 -4.58 -35.41 -8.07
C GLU A 84 -3.78 -34.80 -6.90
N LEU A 85 -4.06 -33.56 -6.51
CA LEU A 85 -3.43 -32.93 -5.34
C LEU A 85 -3.72 -33.73 -4.06
N LEU A 86 -4.97 -34.14 -3.85
CA LEU A 86 -5.36 -34.95 -2.70
C LEU A 86 -4.69 -36.33 -2.71
N LEU A 87 -4.60 -36.98 -3.88
CA LEU A 87 -3.90 -38.26 -4.05
C LEU A 87 -2.43 -38.16 -3.64
N ARG A 88 -1.80 -37.00 -3.90
CA ARG A 88 -0.42 -36.70 -3.52
C ARG A 88 -0.26 -36.13 -2.10
N GLY A 89 -1.36 -36.05 -1.33
CA GLY A 89 -1.34 -35.60 0.07
C GLY A 89 -1.48 -34.10 0.30
N TYR A 90 -1.70 -33.31 -0.74
CA TYR A 90 -1.89 -31.86 -0.64
C TYR A 90 -3.38 -31.53 -0.42
N LYS A 91 -3.69 -30.85 0.69
CA LYS A 91 -5.05 -30.46 1.09
C LYS A 91 -5.31 -28.95 1.03
N THR A 92 -4.35 -28.19 0.48
CA THR A 92 -4.45 -26.74 0.38
C THR A 92 -5.72 -26.36 -0.41
N PRO A 93 -6.59 -25.48 0.13
CA PRO A 93 -7.83 -25.12 -0.53
C PRO A 93 -7.61 -24.46 -1.89
N LEU A 94 -8.46 -24.82 -2.85
CA LEU A 94 -8.43 -24.27 -4.20
C LEU A 94 -9.45 -23.14 -4.35
N ILE A 95 -9.03 -22.11 -5.09
CA ILE A 95 -9.88 -20.96 -5.42
C ILE A 95 -10.05 -20.89 -6.93
N ALA A 96 -11.28 -21.02 -7.44
CA ALA A 96 -11.57 -20.81 -8.85
C ALA A 96 -11.69 -19.31 -9.17
N ASP A 97 -10.87 -18.81 -10.08
CA ASP A 97 -10.92 -17.43 -10.56
C ASP A 97 -11.75 -17.31 -11.83
N ILE A 98 -12.94 -16.71 -11.71
CA ILE A 98 -13.94 -16.72 -12.78
C ILE A 98 -14.30 -15.29 -13.13
N HIS A 99 -14.17 -15.01 -14.42
CA HIS A 99 -14.46 -13.70 -14.98
C HIS A 99 -15.86 -13.69 -15.57
N PHE A 100 -16.08 -14.23 -16.78
CA PHE A 100 -17.26 -13.88 -17.58
C PHE A 100 -18.41 -14.90 -17.60
N THR A 101 -18.22 -16.10 -17.03
CA THR A 101 -19.14 -17.22 -17.27
C THR A 101 -19.85 -17.67 -15.98
N PRO A 102 -21.08 -17.21 -15.69
CA PRO A 102 -21.83 -17.61 -14.49
C PRO A 102 -21.95 -19.13 -14.34
N ASN A 103 -22.27 -19.84 -15.43
CA ASN A 103 -22.39 -21.30 -15.41
C ASN A 103 -21.09 -22.02 -15.01
N ALA A 104 -19.93 -21.45 -15.35
CA ALA A 104 -18.64 -21.99 -14.91
C ALA A 104 -18.45 -21.77 -13.39
N ALA A 105 -18.93 -20.63 -12.86
CA ALA A 105 -18.90 -20.35 -11.42
C ALA A 105 -19.80 -21.28 -10.63
N GLU A 106 -21.01 -21.55 -11.13
CA GLU A 106 -21.93 -22.48 -10.50
C GLU A 106 -21.37 -23.89 -10.44
N LEU A 107 -20.66 -24.33 -11.49
CA LEU A 107 -20.02 -25.65 -11.51
C LEU A 107 -18.79 -25.70 -10.60
N ALA A 108 -17.88 -24.72 -10.71
CA ALA A 108 -16.69 -24.65 -9.87
C ALA A 108 -17.06 -24.59 -8.38
N ALA A 109 -18.14 -23.87 -8.04
CA ALA A 109 -18.62 -23.77 -6.66
C ALA A 109 -19.02 -25.10 -6.03
N ARG A 110 -19.29 -26.14 -6.82
CA ARG A 110 -19.57 -27.50 -6.31
C ARG A 110 -18.30 -28.34 -6.11
N ILE A 111 -17.16 -27.87 -6.60
CA ILE A 111 -15.91 -28.62 -6.70
C ILE A 111 -14.85 -28.07 -5.72
N VAL A 112 -14.65 -26.75 -5.73
CA VAL A 112 -13.59 -26.08 -4.97
C VAL A 112 -14.11 -25.38 -3.71
N GLU A 113 -13.20 -25.04 -2.81
CA GLU A 113 -13.53 -24.44 -1.51
C GLU A 113 -13.93 -22.97 -1.59
N LYS A 114 -13.52 -22.28 -2.67
CA LYS A 114 -13.88 -20.87 -2.89
C LYS A 114 -13.96 -20.51 -4.36
N VAL A 115 -14.90 -19.63 -4.71
CA VAL A 115 -14.97 -19.01 -6.03
C VAL A 115 -14.70 -17.51 -5.93
N ARG A 116 -14.01 -16.92 -6.92
CA ARG A 116 -13.96 -15.47 -7.10
C ARG A 116 -14.91 -15.06 -8.20
N VAL A 117 -15.71 -14.04 -7.92
CA VAL A 117 -16.54 -13.32 -8.89
C VAL A 117 -16.11 -11.86 -8.99
N ASN A 118 -16.35 -11.26 -10.15
CA ASN A 118 -16.25 -9.82 -10.37
C ASN A 118 -17.64 -9.25 -10.65
N PRO A 119 -18.15 -8.31 -9.82
CA PRO A 119 -19.41 -7.61 -10.04
C PRO A 119 -19.63 -7.14 -11.48
N GLY A 120 -18.60 -6.55 -12.10
CA GLY A 120 -18.69 -5.99 -13.45
C GLY A 120 -19.10 -6.98 -14.54
N ASN A 121 -18.93 -8.29 -14.32
CA ASN A 121 -19.20 -9.32 -15.33
C ASN A 121 -20.65 -9.84 -15.31
N TYR A 122 -21.42 -9.49 -14.28
CA TYR A 122 -22.85 -9.80 -14.18
C TYR A 122 -23.74 -8.66 -14.68
N ALA A 123 -23.15 -7.47 -14.89
CA ALA A 123 -23.79 -6.36 -15.58
C ALA A 123 -23.80 -6.60 -17.10
N ASP A 124 -24.72 -5.94 -17.81
CA ASP A 124 -24.78 -5.99 -19.27
C ASP A 124 -23.48 -5.44 -19.89
N LYS A 125 -23.09 -5.97 -21.07
CA LYS A 125 -21.86 -5.59 -21.78
C LYS A 125 -21.77 -4.06 -21.88
N LYS A 126 -20.56 -3.52 -21.70
CA LYS A 126 -20.26 -2.10 -21.96
C LYS A 126 -20.77 -1.72 -23.36
N LYS A 127 -21.90 -1.04 -23.40
CA LYS A 127 -22.33 -0.30 -24.58
C LYS A 127 -21.76 1.08 -24.31
N PHE A 128 -20.66 1.44 -24.96
CA PHE A 128 -20.05 2.78 -24.89
C PHE A 128 -20.98 3.88 -25.47
N GLU A 129 -22.28 3.68 -25.38
CA GLU A 129 -23.33 4.66 -25.57
C GLU A 129 -23.45 5.40 -24.23
N ASN A 130 -23.40 6.73 -24.24
CA ASN A 130 -23.66 7.56 -23.06
C ASN A 130 -25.12 7.35 -22.63
N ILE A 131 -25.38 6.29 -21.87
CA ILE A 131 -26.68 6.04 -21.24
C ILE A 131 -26.66 6.80 -19.92
N GLU A 132 -27.36 7.93 -19.86
CA GLU A 132 -27.74 8.48 -18.56
C GLU A 132 -28.69 7.49 -17.88
N TYR A 133 -28.24 6.89 -16.77
CA TYR A 133 -29.08 6.01 -15.98
C TYR A 133 -29.97 6.84 -15.07
N THR A 134 -31.27 6.88 -15.36
CA THR A 134 -32.29 7.31 -14.40
C THR A 134 -32.33 6.37 -13.19
N ASP A 135 -32.87 6.81 -12.05
CA ASP A 135 -33.05 5.94 -10.89
C ASP A 135 -33.88 4.68 -11.23
N ALA A 136 -34.89 4.81 -12.10
CA ALA A 136 -35.72 3.68 -12.51
C ALA A 136 -34.93 2.65 -13.33
N THR A 137 -34.09 3.08 -14.28
CA THR A 137 -33.26 2.17 -15.08
C THR A 137 -32.14 1.55 -14.24
N TYR A 138 -31.61 2.29 -13.26
CA TYR A 138 -30.64 1.77 -12.30
C TYR A 138 -31.22 0.61 -11.47
N VAL A 139 -32.42 0.78 -10.93
CA VAL A 139 -33.11 -0.26 -10.15
C VAL A 139 -33.44 -1.49 -11.01
N ALA A 140 -33.92 -1.28 -12.24
CA ALA A 140 -34.21 -2.40 -13.15
C ALA A 140 -32.96 -3.26 -13.45
N GLU A 141 -31.79 -2.63 -13.60
CA GLU A 141 -30.52 -3.37 -13.77
C GLU A 141 -30.10 -4.12 -12.50
N LEU A 142 -30.33 -3.55 -11.32
CA LEU A 142 -30.08 -4.27 -10.06
C LEU A 142 -30.94 -5.53 -9.95
N ASP A 143 -32.21 -5.48 -10.37
CA ASP A 143 -33.09 -6.64 -10.36
C ASP A 143 -32.61 -7.74 -11.32
N ARG A 144 -32.10 -7.36 -12.50
CA ARG A 144 -31.48 -8.31 -13.44
C ARG A 144 -30.23 -8.96 -12.87
N ILE A 145 -29.34 -8.17 -12.26
CA ILE A 145 -28.13 -8.67 -11.59
C ILE A 145 -28.54 -9.65 -10.48
N ARG A 146 -29.52 -9.28 -9.67
CA ARG A 146 -30.07 -10.14 -8.60
C ARG A 146 -30.54 -11.48 -9.16
N GLN A 147 -31.34 -11.49 -10.23
CA GLN A 147 -31.81 -12.73 -10.85
C GLN A 147 -30.66 -13.61 -11.37
N ARG A 148 -29.64 -13.01 -11.99
CA ARG A 148 -28.49 -13.74 -12.56
C ARG A 148 -27.49 -14.23 -11.50
N PHE A 149 -27.35 -13.52 -10.40
CA PHE A 149 -26.36 -13.83 -9.35
C PHE A 149 -26.92 -14.79 -8.28
N THR A 150 -28.24 -14.74 -8.03
CA THR A 150 -28.92 -15.58 -7.04
C THR A 150 -28.64 -17.08 -7.17
N PRO A 151 -28.62 -17.70 -8.37
CA PRO A 151 -28.31 -19.13 -8.51
C PRO A 151 -26.95 -19.49 -7.91
N LEU A 152 -25.90 -18.70 -8.20
CA LEU A 152 -24.57 -18.93 -7.63
C LEU A 152 -24.57 -18.78 -6.11
N VAL A 153 -25.23 -17.76 -5.56
CA VAL A 153 -25.35 -17.56 -4.11
C VAL A 153 -25.97 -18.79 -3.44
N LYS A 154 -27.05 -19.33 -4.01
CA LYS A 154 -27.71 -20.54 -3.49
C LYS A 154 -26.80 -21.76 -3.54
N ILE A 155 -26.06 -21.95 -4.64
CA ILE A 155 -25.12 -23.07 -4.78
C ILE A 155 -23.98 -22.95 -3.78
N CYS A 156 -23.35 -21.78 -3.66
CA CYS A 156 -22.30 -21.55 -2.67
C CYS A 156 -22.80 -21.82 -1.24
N LYS A 157 -24.03 -21.41 -0.93
CA LYS A 157 -24.65 -21.70 0.37
C LYS A 157 -24.91 -23.19 0.59
N GLU A 158 -25.43 -23.89 -0.42
CA GLU A 158 -25.72 -25.33 -0.36
C GLU A 158 -24.44 -26.17 -0.15
N TYR A 159 -23.36 -25.81 -0.83
CA TYR A 159 -22.09 -26.55 -0.79
C TYR A 159 -21.12 -26.05 0.29
N GLY A 160 -21.46 -24.97 0.99
CA GLY A 160 -20.58 -24.33 1.98
C GLY A 160 -19.37 -23.60 1.36
N THR A 161 -19.32 -23.48 0.04
CA THR A 161 -18.23 -22.85 -0.72
C THR A 161 -18.18 -21.36 -0.47
N ALA A 162 -17.01 -20.84 -0.10
CA ALA A 162 -16.83 -19.41 0.11
C ALA A 162 -16.84 -18.63 -1.22
N MET A 163 -17.13 -17.33 -1.16
CA MET A 163 -17.13 -16.47 -2.33
C MET A 163 -16.31 -15.21 -2.10
N ARG A 164 -15.40 -14.88 -3.02
CA ARG A 164 -14.79 -13.56 -3.08
C ARG A 164 -15.54 -12.68 -4.07
N ILE A 165 -16.12 -11.59 -3.59
CA ILE A 165 -16.63 -10.50 -4.44
C ILE A 165 -15.49 -9.49 -4.61
N GLY A 166 -14.90 -9.46 -5.81
CA GLY A 166 -13.71 -8.65 -6.07
C GLY A 166 -13.93 -7.61 -7.15
N THR A 167 -13.98 -6.34 -6.75
CA THR A 167 -14.06 -5.20 -7.65
C THR A 167 -12.66 -4.79 -8.10
N ASN A 168 -12.45 -4.68 -9.42
CA ASN A 168 -11.25 -4.08 -9.98
C ASN A 168 -11.60 -2.72 -10.59
N HIS A 169 -10.78 -1.70 -10.32
CA HIS A 169 -10.96 -0.33 -10.80
C HIS A 169 -11.21 -0.26 -12.32
N GLY A 170 -10.38 -0.93 -13.13
CA GLY A 170 -10.53 -0.94 -14.60
C GLY A 170 -11.75 -1.68 -15.16
N SER A 171 -12.56 -2.34 -14.32
CA SER A 171 -13.71 -3.16 -14.74
C SER A 171 -15.04 -2.75 -14.12
N LEU A 172 -15.17 -1.51 -13.63
CA LEU A 172 -16.45 -0.99 -13.16
C LEU A 172 -17.49 -0.98 -14.31
N SER A 173 -18.72 -1.36 -13.97
CA SER A 173 -19.85 -1.35 -14.90
C SER A 173 -20.28 0.07 -15.23
N ASP A 174 -20.84 0.29 -16.42
CA ASP A 174 -21.27 1.63 -16.88
C ASP A 174 -22.27 2.29 -15.93
N ARG A 175 -23.17 1.52 -15.31
CA ARG A 175 -24.13 2.01 -14.31
C ARG A 175 -23.44 2.61 -13.06
N ILE A 176 -22.38 1.96 -12.58
CA ILE A 176 -21.59 2.44 -11.44
C ILE A 176 -20.79 3.68 -11.84
N LEU A 177 -20.16 3.66 -13.03
CA LEU A 177 -19.43 4.80 -13.55
C LEU A 177 -20.33 6.03 -13.76
N SER A 178 -21.55 5.82 -14.25
CA SER A 178 -22.53 6.90 -14.45
C SER A 178 -22.98 7.53 -13.12
N ARG A 179 -23.20 6.72 -12.07
CA ARG A 179 -23.73 7.20 -10.78
C ARG A 179 -22.66 7.73 -9.82
N TYR A 180 -21.50 7.08 -9.78
CA TYR A 180 -20.44 7.35 -8.79
C TYR A 180 -19.10 7.78 -9.40
N GLY A 181 -18.98 7.77 -10.72
CA GLY A 181 -17.72 8.00 -11.42
C GLY A 181 -16.72 6.84 -11.29
N ASP A 182 -15.56 7.02 -11.91
CA ASP A 182 -14.39 6.15 -11.72
C ASP A 182 -13.68 6.53 -10.40
N THR A 183 -14.30 6.16 -9.29
CA THR A 183 -13.90 6.60 -7.94
C THR A 183 -13.78 5.43 -6.96
N PRO A 184 -13.01 5.58 -5.85
CA PRO A 184 -13.02 4.63 -4.74
C PRO A 184 -14.43 4.30 -4.24
N LEU A 185 -15.33 5.28 -4.19
CA LEU A 185 -16.73 5.07 -3.80
C LEU A 185 -17.47 4.17 -4.80
N GLY A 186 -17.27 4.38 -6.10
CA GLY A 186 -17.83 3.50 -7.14
C GLY A 186 -17.37 2.05 -6.99
N MET A 187 -16.10 1.83 -6.63
CA MET A 187 -15.60 0.48 -6.35
C MET A 187 -16.30 -0.20 -5.16
N VAL A 188 -16.49 0.57 -4.09
CA VAL A 188 -17.13 0.09 -2.86
C VAL A 188 -18.61 -0.23 -3.11
N GLU A 189 -19.37 0.69 -3.72
CA GLU A 189 -20.79 0.46 -4.00
C GLU A 189 -21.02 -0.72 -4.95
N SER A 190 -20.16 -0.90 -5.96
CA SER A 190 -20.18 -2.07 -6.85
C SER A 190 -20.10 -3.40 -6.09
N ALA A 191 -19.29 -3.46 -5.03
CA ALA A 191 -19.21 -4.67 -4.20
C ALA A 191 -20.40 -4.80 -3.22
N LEU A 192 -20.82 -3.68 -2.61
CA LEU A 192 -21.93 -3.67 -1.65
C LEU A 192 -23.26 -4.09 -2.29
N GLU A 193 -23.49 -3.78 -3.56
CA GLU A 193 -24.68 -4.24 -4.28
C GLU A 193 -24.78 -5.77 -4.34
N PHE A 194 -23.67 -6.45 -4.63
CA PHE A 194 -23.62 -7.91 -4.65
C PHE A 194 -23.68 -8.49 -3.23
N LEU A 195 -23.06 -7.80 -2.27
CA LEU A 195 -23.09 -8.20 -0.86
C LEU A 195 -24.52 -8.17 -0.30
N ARG A 196 -25.31 -7.14 -0.62
CA ARG A 196 -26.74 -7.05 -0.24
C ARG A 196 -27.54 -8.24 -0.79
N ILE A 197 -27.28 -8.67 -2.02
CA ILE A 197 -27.93 -9.86 -2.59
C ILE A 197 -27.55 -11.13 -1.81
N CYS A 198 -26.29 -11.27 -1.39
CA CYS A 198 -25.86 -12.39 -0.55
C CYS A 198 -26.56 -12.39 0.82
N GLU A 199 -26.68 -11.23 1.47
CA GLU A 199 -27.35 -11.10 2.77
C GLU A 199 -28.87 -11.36 2.68
N ASP A 200 -29.54 -10.92 1.62
CA ASP A 200 -30.96 -11.24 1.35
C ASP A 200 -31.19 -12.76 1.30
N HIS A 201 -30.18 -13.52 0.89
CA HIS A 201 -30.19 -14.99 0.87
C HIS A 201 -29.57 -15.63 2.13
N ASN A 202 -29.28 -14.85 3.17
CA ASN A 202 -28.62 -15.28 4.40
C ASN A 202 -27.33 -16.07 4.11
N TYR A 203 -26.50 -15.56 3.21
CA TYR A 203 -25.22 -16.15 2.83
C TYR A 203 -24.07 -15.21 3.20
N TYR A 204 -23.21 -15.67 4.11
CA TYR A 204 -22.22 -14.82 4.78
C TYR A 204 -20.76 -15.27 4.60
N ASN A 205 -20.50 -16.37 3.87
CA ASN A 205 -19.14 -16.85 3.57
C ASN A 205 -18.50 -16.00 2.45
N ILE A 206 -18.42 -14.69 2.69
CA ILE A 206 -17.98 -13.70 1.71
C ILE A 206 -16.63 -13.10 2.10
N VAL A 207 -15.77 -12.92 1.10
CA VAL A 207 -14.52 -12.15 1.18
C VAL A 207 -14.60 -11.00 0.19
N LEU A 208 -14.15 -9.82 0.56
CA LEU A 208 -14.16 -8.64 -0.32
C LEU A 208 -12.74 -8.29 -0.81
N SER A 209 -12.64 -7.69 -2.00
CA SER A 209 -11.40 -7.06 -2.45
C SER A 209 -11.68 -5.85 -3.35
N MET A 210 -10.92 -4.79 -3.14
CA MET A 210 -10.90 -3.56 -3.95
C MET A 210 -9.52 -3.41 -4.60
N LYS A 211 -9.33 -3.94 -5.81
CA LYS A 211 -8.01 -3.89 -6.46
C LYS A 211 -7.91 -2.73 -7.45
N ALA A 212 -6.79 -2.03 -7.42
CA ALA A 212 -6.40 -1.02 -8.40
C ALA A 212 -4.92 -1.14 -8.70
N SER A 213 -4.50 -0.69 -9.88
CA SER A 213 -3.08 -0.56 -10.23
C SER A 213 -2.45 0.69 -9.63
N ASN A 214 -3.23 1.69 -9.24
CA ASN A 214 -2.77 2.82 -8.44
C ASN A 214 -2.96 2.51 -6.94
N PRO A 215 -1.87 2.40 -6.14
CA PRO A 215 -1.96 2.14 -4.70
C PRO A 215 -2.81 3.17 -3.94
N GLN A 216 -2.81 4.44 -4.37
CA GLN A 216 -3.60 5.50 -3.74
C GLN A 216 -5.10 5.20 -3.80
N VAL A 217 -5.61 4.85 -4.99
CA VAL A 217 -7.02 4.49 -5.21
C VAL A 217 -7.37 3.23 -4.42
N MET A 218 -6.46 2.24 -4.42
CA MET A 218 -6.65 1.00 -3.67
C MET A 218 -6.82 1.28 -2.17
N VAL A 219 -5.88 2.00 -1.56
CA VAL A 219 -5.91 2.30 -0.11
C VAL A 219 -7.20 3.03 0.27
N GLN A 220 -7.57 4.05 -0.50
CA GLN A 220 -8.81 4.81 -0.30
C GLN A 220 -10.05 3.94 -0.38
N ALA A 221 -10.12 3.05 -1.38
CA ALA A 221 -11.27 2.16 -1.56
C ALA A 221 -11.42 1.18 -0.38
N TYR A 222 -10.33 0.63 0.16
CA TYR A 222 -10.40 -0.24 1.35
C TYR A 222 -10.79 0.52 2.62
N ARG A 223 -10.21 1.70 2.87
CA ARG A 223 -10.59 2.53 4.04
C ARG A 223 -12.07 2.92 3.97
N LEU A 224 -12.55 3.32 2.80
CA LEU A 224 -13.96 3.63 2.58
C LEU A 224 -14.85 2.40 2.71
N LEU A 225 -14.39 1.23 2.27
CA LEU A 225 -15.09 -0.04 2.47
C LEU A 225 -15.27 -0.37 3.95
N ILE A 226 -14.22 -0.19 4.78
CA ILE A 226 -14.33 -0.39 6.24
C ILE A 226 -15.42 0.52 6.80
N ARG A 227 -15.35 1.83 6.51
CA ARG A 227 -16.36 2.78 6.97
C ARG A 227 -17.78 2.37 6.56
N LYS A 228 -17.96 1.99 5.29
CA LYS A 228 -19.27 1.55 4.79
C LYS A 228 -19.75 0.26 5.43
N MET A 229 -18.85 -0.67 5.71
CA MET A 229 -19.19 -1.88 6.45
C MET A 229 -19.60 -1.55 7.88
N GLU A 230 -18.90 -0.65 8.59
CA GLU A 230 -19.29 -0.20 9.93
C GLU A 230 -20.67 0.48 9.92
N GLU A 231 -20.91 1.40 8.97
CA GLU A 231 -22.21 2.08 8.78
C GLU A 231 -23.37 1.09 8.55
N LEU A 232 -23.08 -0.03 7.87
CA LEU A 232 -24.05 -1.08 7.54
C LEU A 232 -24.05 -2.26 8.53
N ASN A 233 -23.30 -2.18 9.63
CA ASN A 233 -23.13 -3.26 10.61
C ASN A 233 -22.63 -4.59 10.00
N MET A 234 -21.68 -4.48 9.07
CA MET A 234 -21.00 -5.56 8.36
C MET A 234 -19.53 -5.64 8.79
N ASN A 235 -18.89 -6.80 8.60
CA ASN A 235 -17.48 -7.01 8.97
C ASN A 235 -16.83 -8.17 8.20
N TYR A 236 -16.86 -8.13 6.87
CA TYR A 236 -16.35 -9.21 6.03
C TYR A 236 -14.82 -9.20 5.90
N PRO A 237 -14.17 -10.38 5.77
CA PRO A 237 -12.74 -10.48 5.51
C PRO A 237 -12.30 -9.81 4.20
N LEU A 238 -11.07 -9.29 4.21
CA LEU A 238 -10.51 -8.51 3.12
C LEU A 238 -9.30 -9.22 2.49
N HIS A 239 -9.37 -9.43 1.17
CA HIS A 239 -8.26 -9.89 0.35
C HIS A 239 -7.52 -8.69 -0.22
N LEU A 240 -6.30 -8.44 0.23
CA LEU A 240 -5.44 -7.37 -0.28
C LEU A 240 -4.61 -7.81 -1.49
N GLY A 241 -4.33 -6.87 -2.37
CA GLY A 241 -3.35 -7.04 -3.44
C GLY A 241 -3.46 -5.94 -4.48
N VAL A 242 -2.32 -5.42 -4.89
CA VAL A 242 -2.20 -4.47 -6.01
C VAL A 242 -2.28 -5.26 -7.32
N THR A 243 -3.06 -4.79 -8.28
CA THR A 243 -3.06 -5.36 -9.65
C THR A 243 -1.96 -4.72 -10.48
N GLU A 244 -1.34 -5.48 -11.38
CA GLU A 244 -0.32 -4.94 -12.31
C GLU A 244 0.78 -4.20 -11.52
N ALA A 245 1.38 -4.88 -10.54
CA ALA A 245 2.41 -4.28 -9.71
C ALA A 245 3.67 -3.99 -10.54
N GLY A 246 3.96 -4.82 -11.55
CA GLY A 246 5.16 -4.75 -12.37
C GLY A 246 6.06 -5.96 -12.12
N GLU A 247 7.29 -5.86 -12.59
CA GLU A 247 8.31 -6.91 -12.46
C GLU A 247 9.34 -6.50 -11.40
N GLY A 248 10.04 -7.48 -10.82
CA GLY A 248 11.23 -7.22 -10.00
C GLY A 248 10.97 -6.29 -8.80
N GLU A 249 11.86 -5.31 -8.65
CA GLU A 249 11.88 -4.37 -7.53
C GLU A 249 10.69 -3.41 -7.54
N ASP A 250 10.33 -2.85 -8.70
CA ASP A 250 9.19 -1.94 -8.84
C ASP A 250 7.88 -2.61 -8.42
N GLY A 251 7.69 -3.88 -8.82
CA GLY A 251 6.53 -4.68 -8.41
C GLY A 251 6.48 -4.93 -6.91
N ARG A 252 7.62 -5.14 -6.27
CA ARG A 252 7.75 -5.35 -4.81
C ARG A 252 7.50 -4.07 -4.03
N ILE A 253 8.11 -2.96 -4.44
CA ILE A 253 7.93 -1.62 -3.86
C ILE A 253 6.46 -1.22 -3.96
N LYS A 254 5.86 -1.28 -5.15
CA LYS A 254 4.46 -0.89 -5.36
C LYS A 254 3.49 -1.78 -4.57
N SER A 255 3.78 -3.07 -4.45
CA SER A 255 3.01 -3.99 -3.61
C SER A 255 3.14 -3.64 -2.12
N ALA A 256 4.34 -3.32 -1.64
CA ALA A 256 4.58 -2.90 -0.27
C ALA A 256 3.88 -1.58 0.07
N VAL A 257 3.92 -0.60 -0.85
CA VAL A 257 3.20 0.67 -0.70
C VAL A 257 1.69 0.42 -0.54
N GLY A 258 1.07 -0.37 -1.42
CA GLY A 258 -0.39 -0.61 -1.36
C GLY A 258 -0.83 -1.55 -0.23
N ILE A 259 -0.23 -2.73 -0.14
CA ILE A 259 -0.59 -3.76 0.85
C ILE A 259 -0.11 -3.35 2.24
N GLY A 260 1.15 -2.91 2.36
CA GLY A 260 1.75 -2.52 3.62
C GLY A 260 1.00 -1.38 4.29
N THR A 261 0.59 -0.34 3.54
CA THR A 261 -0.21 0.77 4.11
C THR A 261 -1.49 0.29 4.78
N LEU A 262 -2.23 -0.62 4.14
CA LEU A 262 -3.48 -1.16 4.70
C LEU A 262 -3.21 -2.08 5.89
N LEU A 263 -2.16 -2.89 5.81
CA LEU A 263 -1.76 -3.72 6.94
C LEU A 263 -1.33 -2.87 8.14
N GLU A 264 -0.64 -1.74 7.96
CA GLU A 264 -0.35 -0.79 9.06
C GLU A 264 -1.63 -0.22 9.69
N ASP A 265 -2.66 0.03 8.88
CA ASP A 265 -3.98 0.44 9.35
C ASP A 265 -4.77 -0.70 10.02
N GLY A 266 -4.20 -1.92 10.08
CA GLY A 266 -4.84 -3.11 10.63
C GLY A 266 -5.88 -3.75 9.70
N ILE A 267 -5.93 -3.33 8.43
CA ILE A 267 -6.89 -3.79 7.43
C ILE A 267 -6.26 -4.92 6.62
N GLY A 268 -6.93 -6.07 6.53
CA GLY A 268 -6.50 -7.19 5.70
C GLY A 268 -6.51 -8.53 6.44
N ASP A 269 -7.03 -9.56 5.76
CA ASP A 269 -7.10 -10.92 6.30
C ASP A 269 -6.36 -11.93 5.43
N THR A 270 -6.15 -11.58 4.17
CA THR A 270 -5.31 -12.36 3.26
C THR A 270 -4.65 -11.46 2.24
N VAL A 271 -3.46 -11.83 1.80
CA VAL A 271 -2.66 -11.06 0.86
C VAL A 271 -2.32 -11.89 -0.37
N ARG A 272 -2.24 -11.21 -1.52
CA ARG A 272 -1.54 -11.70 -2.70
C ARG A 272 -0.73 -10.58 -3.31
N VAL A 273 0.59 -10.76 -3.35
CA VAL A 273 1.50 -9.96 -4.18
C VAL A 273 1.34 -10.44 -5.62
N SER A 274 1.26 -9.53 -6.60
CA SER A 274 1.03 -9.91 -8.01
C SER A 274 2.20 -9.45 -8.87
N LEU A 275 3.14 -10.35 -9.12
CA LEU A 275 4.38 -10.09 -9.87
C LEU A 275 4.30 -10.71 -11.26
N THR A 276 5.05 -10.16 -12.22
CA THR A 276 5.26 -10.80 -13.53
C THR A 276 6.43 -11.79 -13.46
N GLU A 277 6.35 -12.75 -12.55
CA GLU A 277 7.35 -13.78 -12.29
C GLU A 277 6.64 -15.12 -12.04
N ASP A 278 7.39 -16.22 -11.90
CA ASP A 278 6.79 -17.49 -11.47
C ASP A 278 6.11 -17.33 -10.09
N PRO A 279 4.90 -17.89 -9.90
CA PRO A 279 4.03 -17.56 -8.78
C PRO A 279 4.56 -18.00 -7.41
N GLU A 280 5.51 -18.94 -7.36
CA GLU A 280 6.24 -19.30 -6.16
C GLU A 280 7.09 -18.14 -5.60
N PHE A 281 7.55 -17.20 -6.43
CA PHE A 281 8.32 -16.03 -6.01
C PHE A 281 7.45 -14.90 -5.42
N GLU A 282 6.12 -14.92 -5.65
CA GLU A 282 5.19 -14.00 -4.98
C GLU A 282 5.14 -14.23 -3.46
N ILE A 283 5.39 -15.48 -3.02
CA ILE A 283 5.10 -15.93 -1.65
C ILE A 283 6.12 -15.41 -0.63
N PRO A 284 7.45 -15.48 -0.85
CA PRO A 284 8.42 -14.88 0.07
C PRO A 284 8.19 -13.39 0.31
N VAL A 285 7.80 -12.65 -0.73
CA VAL A 285 7.48 -11.21 -0.63
C VAL A 285 6.24 -11.00 0.24
N ALA A 286 5.16 -11.74 -0.04
CA ALA A 286 3.94 -11.68 0.76
C ALA A 286 4.18 -12.05 2.22
N LYS A 287 5.02 -13.06 2.47
CA LYS A 287 5.38 -13.51 3.81
C LYS A 287 6.17 -12.45 4.56
N ASN A 288 7.18 -11.84 3.94
CA ASN A 288 7.95 -10.75 4.54
C ASN A 288 7.04 -9.57 4.94
N LEU A 289 6.06 -9.21 4.10
CA LEU A 289 5.07 -8.17 4.45
C LEU A 289 4.18 -8.57 5.63
N VAL A 290 3.70 -9.81 5.68
CA VAL A 290 2.80 -10.28 6.76
C VAL A 290 3.53 -10.48 8.08
N ASP A 291 4.72 -11.07 8.05
CA ASP A 291 5.52 -11.41 9.23
C ASP A 291 5.85 -10.17 10.08
N ARG A 292 5.96 -9.00 9.43
CA ARG A 292 6.12 -7.68 10.09
C ARG A 292 5.06 -7.42 11.16
N TYR A 293 3.84 -7.93 10.99
CA TYR A 293 2.70 -7.65 11.86
C TYR A 293 2.55 -8.61 13.04
N SER A 294 3.39 -9.64 13.12
CA SER A 294 3.42 -10.57 14.26
C SER A 294 3.86 -9.89 15.56
N LYS A 295 4.78 -8.92 15.49
CA LYS A 295 5.34 -8.18 16.64
C LYS A 295 5.02 -6.69 16.64
N ARG A 296 4.20 -6.20 15.68
CA ARG A 296 3.97 -4.76 15.46
C ARG A 296 3.34 -4.02 16.64
N LYS A 297 2.74 -4.73 17.61
CA LYS A 297 2.22 -4.14 18.86
C LYS A 297 3.34 -3.70 19.82
N GLU A 298 4.54 -4.27 19.69
CA GLU A 298 5.69 -3.97 20.53
C GLU A 298 6.41 -2.75 19.95
N HIS A 299 6.09 -1.56 20.45
CA HIS A 299 6.72 -0.31 20.02
C HIS A 299 6.70 0.75 21.13
N ASN A 300 7.55 1.77 21.01
CA ASN A 300 7.54 2.91 21.93
C ASN A 300 6.20 3.66 21.84
N ALA A 301 5.68 4.11 22.98
CA ALA A 301 4.36 4.72 23.06
C ALA A 301 4.27 5.99 22.20
N ILE A 302 3.29 6.04 21.30
CA ILE A 302 3.00 7.22 20.48
C ILE A 302 1.86 8.01 21.15
N PRO A 303 2.02 9.33 21.40
CA PRO A 303 0.98 10.17 21.98
C PRO A 303 -0.33 10.10 21.20
N LYS A 304 -1.44 9.86 21.89
CA LYS A 304 -2.79 9.76 21.28
C LYS A 304 -3.20 11.05 20.56
N ILE A 305 -4.02 10.90 19.53
CA ILE A 305 -4.68 12.01 18.84
C ILE A 305 -5.95 12.36 19.61
N LYS A 306 -6.06 13.59 20.12
CA LYS A 306 -7.17 14.02 20.99
C LYS A 306 -8.41 14.56 20.25
N ASN A 307 -8.26 14.98 19.00
CA ASN A 307 -9.29 15.67 18.21
C ASN A 307 -9.49 14.97 16.86
N GLU A 308 -10.49 15.40 16.08
CA GLU A 308 -10.72 14.94 14.71
C GLU A 308 -9.48 15.10 13.81
N LEU A 309 -9.41 14.29 12.75
CA LEU A 309 -8.32 14.36 11.78
C LEU A 309 -8.43 15.64 10.95
N PRO A 310 -7.32 16.36 10.74
CA PRO A 310 -7.29 17.56 9.90
C PRO A 310 -7.29 17.23 8.39
N TYR A 311 -7.49 15.96 8.01
CA TYR A 311 -7.49 15.47 6.64
C TYR A 311 -8.51 14.33 6.47
N SER A 312 -8.95 14.08 5.23
CA SER A 312 -9.76 12.91 4.89
C SER A 312 -8.84 11.71 4.64
N PRO A 313 -9.01 10.58 5.34
CA PRO A 313 -8.28 9.35 5.01
C PRO A 313 -8.86 8.61 3.79
N PHE A 314 -10.00 9.09 3.27
CA PHE A 314 -10.75 8.51 2.16
C PHE A 314 -10.44 9.18 0.82
N ASP A 315 -9.83 10.38 0.85
CA ASP A 315 -9.54 11.19 -0.33
C ASP A 315 -8.11 11.71 -0.27
N PHE A 316 -7.45 11.78 -1.43
CA PHE A 316 -6.07 12.26 -1.48
C PHE A 316 -6.06 13.76 -1.55
N LYS A 317 -5.31 14.38 -0.64
CA LYS A 317 -5.00 15.80 -0.69
C LYS A 317 -3.58 16.02 -0.18
N LYS A 318 -2.67 16.37 -1.09
CA LYS A 318 -1.31 16.77 -0.72
C LYS A 318 -1.38 17.92 0.31
N ARG A 319 -0.64 17.80 1.40
CA ARG A 319 -0.46 18.86 2.39
C ARG A 319 0.13 20.08 1.70
N LYS A 320 -0.47 21.25 1.94
CA LYS A 320 0.05 22.51 1.39
C LYS A 320 1.27 22.96 2.18
N THR A 321 2.33 23.29 1.47
CA THR A 321 3.61 23.72 2.05
C THR A 321 4.14 24.98 1.39
N GLN A 322 4.91 25.75 2.15
CA GLN A 322 5.76 26.80 1.59
C GLN A 322 6.89 26.17 0.78
N GLU A 323 7.38 26.92 -0.21
CA GLU A 323 8.51 26.52 -1.03
C GLU A 323 9.81 27.01 -0.41
N VAL A 324 10.74 26.09 -0.18
CA VAL A 324 12.12 26.41 0.22
C VAL A 324 13.07 25.80 -0.79
N VAL A 325 13.68 26.66 -1.61
CA VAL A 325 14.51 26.27 -2.76
C VAL A 325 13.70 25.42 -3.74
N ASN A 326 13.82 24.09 -3.69
CA ASN A 326 13.08 23.15 -4.53
C ASN A 326 12.32 22.08 -3.69
N ILE A 327 12.11 22.36 -2.41
CA ILE A 327 11.40 21.50 -1.45
C ILE A 327 10.08 22.18 -1.08
N GLY A 328 8.98 21.42 -1.10
CA GLY A 328 7.65 21.93 -0.79
C GLY A 328 6.97 22.67 -1.95
N GLY A 329 5.82 23.27 -1.67
CA GLY A 329 4.98 23.91 -2.67
C GLY A 329 4.53 22.95 -3.77
N SER A 330 4.68 23.38 -5.03
CA SER A 330 4.36 22.58 -6.21
C SER A 330 5.47 21.60 -6.62
N ASN A 331 6.61 21.59 -5.93
CA ASN A 331 7.72 20.69 -6.28
C ASN A 331 7.36 19.22 -6.00
N VAL A 332 7.90 18.32 -6.83
CA VAL A 332 7.82 16.87 -6.55
C VAL A 332 8.75 16.52 -5.38
N PRO A 333 8.44 15.46 -4.60
CA PRO A 333 9.24 15.08 -3.43
C PRO A 333 10.72 14.92 -3.75
N ARG A 334 11.59 15.40 -2.86
CA ARG A 334 13.05 15.29 -2.99
C ARG A 334 13.58 14.01 -2.37
N VAL A 335 14.67 13.46 -2.90
CA VAL A 335 15.37 12.29 -2.32
C VAL A 335 16.68 12.72 -1.70
N VAL A 336 16.87 12.38 -0.42
CA VAL A 336 18.13 12.54 0.28
C VAL A 336 18.81 11.18 0.42
N ALA A 337 20.02 11.06 -0.07
CA ALA A 337 20.87 9.90 0.15
C ALA A 337 21.84 10.13 1.32
N ASP A 338 22.30 9.05 1.95
CA ASP A 338 23.21 9.10 3.08
C ASP A 338 24.58 8.51 2.73
N LEU A 339 25.63 9.32 2.89
CA LEU A 339 27.03 8.92 2.75
C LEU A 339 27.84 9.21 4.03
N SER A 340 27.18 9.55 5.13
CA SER A 340 27.85 10.01 6.34
C SER A 340 28.75 8.94 6.99
N ASP A 341 28.41 7.66 6.83
CA ASP A 341 29.19 6.53 7.35
C ASP A 341 30.45 6.20 6.54
N LYS A 342 30.65 6.79 5.35
CA LYS A 342 31.86 6.56 4.56
C LYS A 342 33.03 7.36 5.14
N GLN A 343 34.18 6.71 5.31
CA GLN A 343 35.41 7.38 5.76
C GLN A 343 36.00 8.33 4.71
N ASN A 344 35.81 8.04 3.42
CA ASN A 344 36.27 8.87 2.32
C ASN A 344 35.23 8.85 1.20
N ILE A 345 34.76 10.03 0.80
CA ILE A 345 33.78 10.20 -0.27
C ILE A 345 34.54 10.67 -1.51
N THR A 346 34.62 9.79 -2.51
CA THR A 346 35.21 10.09 -3.83
C THR A 346 34.11 10.24 -4.88
N PRO A 347 34.39 10.74 -6.10
CA PRO A 347 33.38 10.80 -7.16
C PRO A 347 32.68 9.46 -7.44
N ALA A 348 33.41 8.34 -7.32
CA ALA A 348 32.85 6.99 -7.49
C ALA A 348 31.81 6.62 -6.43
N ALA A 349 31.86 7.23 -5.25
CA ALA A 349 30.85 7.01 -4.21
C ALA A 349 29.47 7.55 -4.62
N LEU A 350 29.39 8.42 -5.63
CA LEU A 350 28.13 8.99 -6.11
C LEU A 350 27.43 8.10 -7.17
N PHE A 351 28.11 7.06 -7.68
CA PHE A 351 27.59 6.21 -8.77
C PHE A 351 26.30 5.49 -8.38
N PRO A 352 26.18 4.86 -7.19
CA PRO A 352 24.93 4.22 -6.76
C PRO A 352 23.77 5.19 -6.58
N PHE A 353 24.04 6.50 -6.50
CA PHE A 353 23.05 7.55 -6.30
C PHE A 353 22.72 8.30 -7.59
N GLY A 354 23.02 7.67 -8.74
CA GLY A 354 22.65 8.14 -10.08
C GLY A 354 23.60 9.16 -10.71
N TYR A 355 24.80 9.33 -10.16
CA TYR A 355 25.78 10.29 -10.65
C TYR A 355 27.04 9.58 -11.15
N ASN A 356 27.21 9.48 -12.47
CA ASN A 356 28.35 8.82 -13.09
C ASN A 356 29.38 9.86 -13.57
N TYR A 357 30.61 9.79 -13.07
CA TYR A 357 31.70 10.69 -13.46
C TYR A 357 32.50 10.12 -14.63
N SER A 358 32.58 10.87 -15.72
CA SER A 358 33.39 10.55 -16.90
C SER A 358 34.74 11.24 -16.80
N ILE A 359 35.78 10.48 -16.41
CA ILE A 359 37.16 10.96 -16.33
C ILE A 359 37.65 11.54 -17.68
N PRO A 360 37.42 10.90 -18.84
CA PRO A 360 37.94 11.43 -20.11
C PRO A 360 37.29 12.76 -20.54
N LEU A 361 36.05 13.00 -20.12
CA LEU A 361 35.29 14.20 -20.51
C LEU A 361 35.26 15.27 -19.42
N ASP A 362 35.75 14.94 -18.22
CA ASP A 362 35.64 15.74 -17.00
C ASP A 362 34.19 16.22 -16.75
N LYS A 363 33.23 15.28 -16.86
CA LYS A 363 31.79 15.58 -16.81
C LYS A 363 30.99 14.53 -16.05
N TRP A 364 29.92 15.00 -15.41
CA TRP A 364 28.91 14.17 -14.77
C TRP A 364 27.78 13.78 -15.74
N ASN A 365 27.38 12.51 -15.71
CA ASN A 365 26.20 11.98 -16.37
C ASN A 365 25.18 11.55 -15.31
N LEU A 366 23.94 12.06 -15.39
CA LEU A 366 22.84 11.66 -14.51
C LEU A 366 22.11 10.44 -15.05
N THR A 367 21.64 9.60 -14.14
CA THR A 367 20.61 8.59 -14.40
C THR A 367 19.26 9.06 -13.85
N ASP A 368 18.19 8.34 -14.19
CA ASP A 368 16.84 8.62 -13.66
C ASP A 368 16.71 8.38 -12.14
N GLN A 369 17.69 7.71 -11.53
CA GLN A 369 17.75 7.45 -10.08
C GLN A 369 18.59 8.49 -9.32
N ALA A 370 18.99 9.58 -9.98
CA ALA A 370 19.79 10.63 -9.34
C ALA A 370 19.06 11.27 -8.15
N CYS A 371 19.66 11.18 -6.96
CA CYS A 371 19.13 11.85 -5.76
C CYS A 371 19.33 13.37 -5.81
N ASP A 372 18.57 14.12 -5.03
CA ASP A 372 18.64 15.59 -5.02
C ASP A 372 19.67 16.12 -4.01
N PHE A 373 19.79 15.42 -2.88
CA PHE A 373 20.67 15.78 -1.79
C PHE A 373 21.48 14.58 -1.32
N ILE A 374 22.71 14.81 -0.88
CA ILE A 374 23.52 13.81 -0.17
C ILE A 374 23.92 14.36 1.19
N PHE A 375 23.60 13.62 2.24
CA PHE A 375 24.14 13.85 3.57
C PHE A 375 25.54 13.28 3.70
N ALA A 376 26.53 14.16 3.83
CA ALA A 376 27.92 13.80 4.02
C ALA A 376 28.31 13.71 5.51
N GLY A 377 27.41 14.07 6.43
CA GLY A 377 27.71 14.12 7.86
C GLY A 377 28.89 15.05 8.15
N ASN A 378 29.98 14.45 8.64
CA ASN A 378 31.22 15.17 8.97
C ASN A 378 32.29 15.09 7.88
N ASN A 379 32.01 14.42 6.76
CA ASN A 379 32.98 14.23 5.71
C ASN A 379 33.20 15.51 4.90
N LYS A 380 34.44 15.72 4.45
CA LYS A 380 34.79 16.81 3.54
C LYS A 380 34.74 16.32 2.10
N ILE A 381 34.11 17.11 1.23
CA ILE A 381 34.07 16.84 -0.21
C ILE A 381 35.12 17.72 -0.90
N GLU A 382 36.13 17.07 -1.50
CA GLU A 382 37.27 17.74 -2.13
C GLU A 382 37.26 17.65 -3.67
N PHE A 383 36.07 17.45 -4.26
CA PHE A 383 35.87 17.38 -5.71
C PHE A 383 34.63 18.20 -6.12
N GLU A 384 34.53 18.54 -7.41
CA GLU A 384 33.38 19.27 -7.93
C GLU A 384 32.13 18.38 -8.01
N ILE A 385 31.07 18.78 -7.32
CA ILE A 385 29.79 18.04 -7.30
C ILE A 385 28.94 18.34 -8.55
N PRO A 386 28.17 17.34 -9.05
CA PRO A 386 27.25 17.50 -10.17
C PRO A 386 26.33 18.72 -10.01
N GLY A 387 26.02 19.44 -11.10
CA GLY A 387 25.25 20.69 -11.10
C GLY A 387 23.88 20.62 -10.39
N THR A 388 23.23 19.47 -10.44
CA THR A 388 21.91 19.21 -9.85
C THR A 388 21.95 18.73 -8.40
N LEU A 389 23.13 18.35 -7.90
CA LEU A 389 23.30 17.80 -6.56
C LEU A 389 23.58 18.93 -5.55
N SER A 390 22.94 18.83 -4.39
CA SER A 390 23.28 19.62 -3.20
C SER A 390 23.77 18.73 -2.06
N MET A 391 24.61 19.27 -1.20
CA MET A 391 25.20 18.54 -0.07
C MET A 391 24.60 19.00 1.26
N ILE A 392 24.39 18.06 2.17
CA ILE A 392 23.95 18.32 3.54
C ILE A 392 25.08 17.91 4.49
N TYR A 393 25.39 18.75 5.47
CA TYR A 393 26.44 18.49 6.47
C TYR A 393 25.89 18.72 7.87
N ASN A 394 26.51 18.13 8.88
CA ASN A 394 26.27 18.56 10.26
C ASN A 394 26.63 20.05 10.41
N SER A 395 25.86 20.74 11.24
CA SER A 395 25.88 22.20 11.38
C SER A 395 27.27 22.77 11.68
N ASP A 396 28.01 22.13 12.58
CA ASP A 396 29.38 22.46 12.99
C ASP A 396 30.38 22.36 11.82
N ILE A 397 30.25 21.34 10.98
CA ILE A 397 31.11 21.15 9.81
C ILE A 397 30.76 22.14 8.71
N TRP A 398 29.46 22.40 8.48
CA TRP A 398 29.01 23.36 7.49
C TRP A 398 29.53 24.77 7.77
N VAL A 399 29.49 25.23 9.03
CA VAL A 399 29.98 26.57 9.44
C VAL A 399 31.43 26.78 9.00
N ASN A 400 32.26 25.75 9.16
CA ASN A 400 33.69 25.79 8.88
C ASN A 400 34.05 25.59 7.39
N GLN A 401 33.07 25.39 6.49
CA GLN A 401 33.36 25.24 5.07
C GLN A 401 33.78 26.54 4.40
N GLN A 402 34.83 26.45 3.58
CA GLN A 402 35.32 27.58 2.77
C GLN A 402 34.37 27.93 1.61
N ASN A 403 33.70 26.93 1.02
CA ASN A 403 32.72 27.11 -0.04
C ASN A 403 31.38 26.51 0.38
N LYS A 404 30.37 27.37 0.58
CA LYS A 404 29.01 26.99 0.98
C LYS A 404 28.03 26.89 -0.20
N THR A 405 28.52 26.97 -1.44
CA THR A 405 27.68 26.90 -2.63
C THR A 405 27.06 25.51 -2.75
N ARG A 406 25.71 25.43 -2.77
CA ARG A 406 24.95 24.17 -2.81
C ARG A 406 25.28 23.22 -1.63
N SER A 407 25.71 23.80 -0.51
CA SER A 407 25.98 23.10 0.75
C SER A 407 25.08 23.68 1.84
N PHE A 408 24.35 22.82 2.55
CA PHE A 408 23.36 23.23 3.54
C PHE A 408 23.57 22.54 4.89
N PRO A 409 23.30 23.24 6.01
CA PRO A 409 23.45 22.68 7.35
C PRO A 409 22.23 21.83 7.75
N LEU A 410 22.50 20.75 8.47
CA LEU A 410 21.55 19.98 9.27
C LEU A 410 21.79 20.29 10.74
N PHE A 411 20.80 20.89 11.39
CA PHE A 411 20.81 21.20 12.81
C PHE A 411 20.00 20.17 13.59
N THR A 412 20.38 19.91 14.84
CA THR A 412 19.41 19.45 15.83
C THR A 412 18.44 20.58 16.20
N PHE A 413 17.29 20.24 16.78
CA PHE A 413 16.30 21.23 17.20
C PHE A 413 16.92 22.31 18.11
N LEU A 414 17.67 21.89 19.14
CA LEU A 414 18.31 22.78 20.09
C LEU A 414 19.47 23.60 19.48
N GLU A 415 20.27 22.99 18.61
CA GLU A 415 21.34 23.73 17.89
C GLU A 415 20.76 24.89 17.09
N TYR A 416 19.65 24.67 16.37
CA TYR A 416 19.06 25.73 15.56
C TYR A 416 18.57 26.91 16.40
N LEU A 417 18.02 26.64 17.59
CA LEU A 417 17.53 27.70 18.48
C LEU A 417 18.66 28.54 19.08
N THR A 418 19.83 27.95 19.28
CA THR A 418 20.95 28.57 20.01
C THR A 418 22.02 29.15 19.10
N THR A 419 22.17 28.64 17.88
CA THR A 419 23.21 29.07 16.95
C THR A 419 22.96 30.47 16.38
N ALA A 420 24.03 31.26 16.28
CA ALA A 420 24.02 32.54 15.58
C ALA A 420 24.21 32.39 14.06
N GLU A 421 24.91 31.34 13.62
CA GLU A 421 25.24 31.13 12.21
C GLU A 421 24.29 30.11 11.56
N LYS A 422 23.58 30.57 10.53
CA LYS A 422 22.58 29.82 9.77
C LYS A 422 22.75 30.09 8.28
N SER A 423 22.28 29.19 7.44
CA SER A 423 22.23 29.42 6.01
C SER A 423 21.16 30.44 5.66
N ASN A 424 21.50 31.40 4.81
CA ASN A 424 20.57 32.38 4.26
C ASN A 424 19.72 31.83 3.11
N VAL A 425 19.85 30.55 2.76
CA VAL A 425 19.17 29.91 1.63
C VAL A 425 18.27 28.76 2.07
N LEU A 426 18.80 27.80 2.82
CA LEU A 426 18.09 26.60 3.26
C LEU A 426 18.78 26.03 4.51
N ASN A 427 17.98 25.69 5.52
CA ASN A 427 18.40 25.05 6.76
C ASN A 427 17.55 23.80 6.99
N PHE A 428 18.19 22.65 7.17
CA PHE A 428 17.51 21.45 7.63
C PHE A 428 17.52 21.41 9.15
N VAL A 429 16.37 21.11 9.76
CA VAL A 429 16.27 20.97 11.22
C VAL A 429 15.64 19.63 11.56
N LYS A 430 16.39 18.79 12.29
CA LYS A 430 15.86 17.52 12.81
C LYS A 430 14.80 17.79 13.87
N VAL A 431 13.66 17.13 13.71
CA VAL A 431 12.52 17.22 14.63
C VAL A 431 12.04 15.81 14.93
N THR A 432 11.87 15.52 16.22
CA THR A 432 11.30 14.26 16.73
C THR A 432 9.90 14.49 17.28
N ILE A 433 9.18 13.42 17.62
CA ILE A 433 7.84 13.55 18.21
C ILE A 433 7.86 14.27 19.57
N SER A 434 8.91 14.08 20.38
CA SER A 434 9.05 14.79 21.66
C SER A 434 9.21 16.29 21.45
N ASP A 435 9.93 16.71 20.42
CA ASP A 435 10.06 18.14 20.09
C ASP A 435 8.71 18.78 19.74
N LEU A 436 7.79 18.04 19.10
CA LEU A 436 6.47 18.56 18.73
C LEU A 436 5.43 18.52 19.85
N VAL A 437 5.48 17.49 20.70
CA VAL A 437 4.43 17.22 21.69
C VAL A 437 4.76 17.79 23.07
N GLU A 438 6.04 17.91 23.43
CA GLU A 438 6.48 18.35 24.75
C GLU A 438 6.93 19.82 24.78
N GLN A 439 7.20 20.41 23.61
CA GLN A 439 7.70 21.78 23.48
C GLN A 439 6.78 22.57 22.53
N ASP A 440 6.62 23.87 22.77
CA ASP A 440 5.87 24.76 21.85
C ASP A 440 6.79 25.59 20.94
N GLN A 441 8.10 25.58 21.20
CA GLN A 441 9.09 26.40 20.48
C GLN A 441 9.12 26.10 18.97
N TRP A 442 8.76 24.87 18.58
CA TRP A 442 8.74 24.46 17.18
C TRP A 442 7.73 25.24 16.35
N LYS A 443 6.66 25.77 16.95
CA LYS A 443 5.65 26.56 16.25
C LYS A 443 6.26 27.83 15.68
N SER A 444 6.98 28.57 16.53
CA SER A 444 7.70 29.77 16.12
C SER A 444 8.80 29.49 15.10
N LEU A 445 9.43 28.31 15.19
CA LEU A 445 10.43 27.87 14.24
C LEU A 445 9.83 27.59 12.86
N ALA A 446 8.67 26.93 12.82
CA ALA A 446 8.05 26.50 11.58
C ALA A 446 7.44 27.64 10.75
N GLU A 447 7.25 28.82 11.36
CA GLU A 447 6.86 30.06 10.67
C GLU A 447 8.04 30.79 10.02
N MET A 448 9.28 30.38 10.31
CA MET A 448 10.45 31.00 9.72
C MET A 448 10.64 30.57 8.26
N ASP A 449 11.08 31.51 7.44
CA ASP A 449 11.48 31.23 6.07
C ASP A 449 12.75 30.37 6.03
N LYS A 450 12.92 29.61 4.93
CA LYS A 450 14.15 28.86 4.62
C LYS A 450 14.44 27.68 5.55
N ILE A 451 13.41 27.14 6.20
CA ILE A 451 13.51 25.95 7.03
C ILE A 451 12.81 24.78 6.36
N VAL A 452 13.48 23.63 6.38
CA VAL A 452 12.90 22.32 6.09
C VAL A 452 13.05 21.46 7.33
N PHE A 453 11.95 20.90 7.81
CA PHE A 453 12.01 19.93 8.90
C PHE A 453 12.44 18.57 8.36
N VAL A 454 13.27 17.88 9.12
CA VAL A 454 13.62 16.47 8.92
C VAL A 454 12.96 15.70 10.04
N PHE A 455 11.82 15.06 9.74
CA PHE A 455 11.10 14.24 10.72
C PHE A 455 11.82 12.92 10.87
N GLU A 456 12.53 12.76 11.99
CA GLU A 456 13.34 11.59 12.28
C GLU A 456 12.68 10.72 13.35
N THR A 457 12.68 9.41 13.13
CA THR A 457 12.17 8.44 14.10
C THR A 457 12.97 7.13 14.08
N PHE A 458 13.16 6.59 15.28
CA PHE A 458 13.69 5.25 15.56
C PHE A 458 12.59 4.30 16.06
N ASN A 459 11.33 4.75 16.08
CA ASN A 459 10.22 3.94 16.55
C ASN A 459 9.96 2.79 15.57
N GLU A 460 9.78 1.56 16.07
CA GLU A 460 9.39 0.42 15.25
C GLU A 460 8.13 0.74 14.43
N HIS A 461 7.14 1.40 15.04
CA HIS A 461 5.91 1.85 14.38
C HIS A 461 6.03 3.28 13.80
N GLY A 462 7.16 3.56 13.13
CA GLY A 462 7.53 4.91 12.69
C GLY A 462 6.55 5.56 11.72
N MET A 463 5.85 4.80 10.86
CA MET A 463 4.79 5.34 10.02
C MET A 463 3.70 6.03 10.85
N ALA A 464 3.21 5.36 11.90
CA ALA A 464 2.20 5.93 12.80
C ALA A 464 2.75 7.13 13.59
N GLU A 465 4.01 7.06 14.04
CA GLU A 465 4.64 8.17 14.76
C GLU A 465 4.80 9.42 13.88
N GLN A 466 5.27 9.26 12.64
CA GLN A 466 5.42 10.37 11.71
C GLN A 466 4.06 10.89 11.21
N ARG A 467 3.08 10.02 10.96
CA ARG A 467 1.68 10.44 10.70
C ARG A 467 1.17 11.32 11.84
N ARG A 468 1.42 10.90 13.08
CA ARG A 468 1.07 11.67 14.29
C ARG A 468 1.77 13.03 14.31
N MET A 469 3.03 13.13 13.90
CA MET A 469 3.76 14.39 13.79
C MET A 469 3.17 15.32 12.71
N PHE A 470 2.82 14.79 11.54
CA PHE A 470 2.14 15.58 10.48
C PHE A 470 0.80 16.14 10.93
N ILE A 471 0.03 15.35 11.70
CA ILE A 471 -1.25 15.80 12.26
C ILE A 471 -1.06 17.03 13.18
N GLU A 472 0.05 17.15 13.93
CA GLU A 472 0.32 18.37 14.70
C GLU A 472 0.53 19.58 13.80
N LEU A 473 1.36 19.46 12.76
CA LEU A 473 1.58 20.57 11.82
C LEU A 473 0.26 21.04 11.20
N MET A 474 -0.60 20.10 10.81
CA MET A 474 -1.87 20.43 10.15
C MET A 474 -2.88 21.08 11.09
N LYS A 475 -2.91 20.70 12.37
CA LYS A 475 -3.79 21.33 13.37
C LYS A 475 -3.42 22.77 13.65
N GLU A 476 -2.12 23.07 13.63
CA GLU A 476 -1.60 24.43 13.80
C GLU A 476 -1.55 25.21 12.48
N ASN A 477 -2.01 24.62 11.37
CA ASN A 477 -1.98 25.21 10.03
C ASN A 477 -0.56 25.63 9.58
N ILE A 478 0.44 24.85 9.97
CA ILE A 478 1.85 25.11 9.70
C ILE A 478 2.27 24.49 8.36
N GLY A 479 2.75 25.34 7.46
CA GLY A 479 3.12 25.02 6.09
C GLY A 479 4.59 24.67 5.87
N VAL A 480 5.40 24.47 6.91
CA VAL A 480 6.83 24.14 6.74
C VAL A 480 7.00 22.84 5.93
N PRO A 481 7.88 22.80 4.90
CA PRO A 481 8.18 21.56 4.19
C PRO A 481 8.87 20.54 5.09
N VAL A 482 8.62 19.26 4.84
CA VAL A 482 9.14 18.15 5.66
C VAL A 482 9.79 17.07 4.78
N ILE A 483 11.03 16.70 5.09
CA ILE A 483 11.66 15.46 4.64
C ILE A 483 11.44 14.39 5.69
N ILE A 484 10.94 13.22 5.28
CA ILE A 484 10.67 12.10 6.15
C ILE A 484 11.93 11.24 6.23
N LYS A 485 12.55 11.15 7.41
CA LYS A 485 13.74 10.33 7.65
C LYS A 485 13.41 9.11 8.49
N ARG A 486 13.73 7.91 8.01
CA ARG A 486 13.57 6.66 8.77
C ARG A 486 14.89 5.96 8.97
N ASN A 487 15.21 5.64 10.22
CA ASN A 487 16.36 4.82 10.56
C ASN A 487 15.93 3.35 10.69
N TYR A 488 16.63 2.45 10.01
CA TYR A 488 16.40 1.01 10.06
C TYR A 488 17.65 0.30 10.55
N GLU A 489 17.49 -0.71 11.40
CA GLU A 489 18.61 -1.50 11.92
C GLU A 489 18.40 -2.99 11.66
N GLY A 490 19.48 -3.71 11.33
CA GLY A 490 19.48 -5.18 11.25
C GLY A 490 18.58 -5.79 10.17
N LEU A 491 18.15 -5.02 9.17
CA LEU A 491 17.34 -5.53 8.05
C LEU A 491 18.21 -6.07 6.92
N THR A 492 17.73 -7.12 6.26
CA THR A 492 18.24 -7.53 4.95
C THR A 492 17.81 -6.50 3.89
N GLU A 493 18.50 -6.45 2.76
CA GLU A 493 18.16 -5.54 1.65
C GLU A 493 16.71 -5.69 1.19
N GLU A 494 16.23 -6.92 1.02
CA GLU A 494 14.83 -7.20 0.66
C GLU A 494 13.84 -6.67 1.70
N LYS A 495 14.13 -6.87 3.00
CA LYS A 495 13.26 -6.37 4.08
C LYS A 495 13.30 -4.86 4.15
N PHE A 496 14.48 -4.25 3.99
CA PHE A 496 14.64 -2.80 3.94
C PHE A 496 13.80 -2.21 2.81
N GLN A 497 13.87 -2.78 1.60
CA GLN A 497 13.06 -2.33 0.46
C GLN A 497 11.57 -2.38 0.77
N LEU A 498 11.06 -3.51 1.25
CA LEU A 498 9.64 -3.65 1.58
C LEU A 498 9.21 -2.76 2.75
N HIS A 499 10.07 -2.65 3.77
CA HIS A 499 9.75 -1.93 4.99
C HIS A 499 9.75 -0.43 4.78
N SER A 500 10.75 0.10 4.08
CA SER A 500 10.83 1.52 3.72
C SER A 500 9.71 1.94 2.79
N SER A 501 9.39 1.10 1.79
CA SER A 501 8.25 1.32 0.90
C SER A 501 6.91 1.37 1.65
N THR A 502 6.75 0.53 2.68
CA THR A 502 5.56 0.55 3.53
C THR A 502 5.49 1.83 4.36
N ASP A 503 6.56 2.17 5.09
CA ASP A 503 6.55 3.27 6.04
C ASP A 503 6.47 4.64 5.35
N LEU A 504 7.34 4.87 4.37
CA LEU A 504 7.44 6.15 3.65
C LEU A 504 6.30 6.29 2.63
N GLY A 505 5.99 5.20 1.92
CA GLY A 505 4.93 5.17 0.92
C GLY A 505 3.56 5.45 1.52
N ALA A 506 3.25 4.89 2.69
CA ALA A 506 1.98 5.15 3.39
C ALA A 506 1.78 6.66 3.69
N LEU A 507 2.83 7.35 4.14
CA LEU A 507 2.78 8.79 4.41
C LEU A 507 2.58 9.59 3.13
N LEU A 508 3.27 9.22 2.05
CA LEU A 508 3.08 9.86 0.73
C LEU A 508 1.66 9.63 0.19
N LEU A 509 1.08 8.44 0.38
CA LEU A 509 -0.30 8.14 0.01
C LEU A 509 -1.34 8.95 0.80
N ASP A 510 -1.02 9.31 2.05
CA ASP A 510 -1.83 10.22 2.87
C ASP A 510 -1.62 11.70 2.48
N GLY A 511 -0.74 11.99 1.51
CA GLY A 511 -0.44 13.34 1.05
C GLY A 511 0.58 14.08 1.91
N PHE A 512 1.33 13.36 2.74
CA PHE A 512 2.38 13.92 3.61
C PHE A 512 3.76 13.79 2.98
N GLY A 513 4.70 14.58 3.49
CA GLY A 513 6.09 14.60 3.03
C GLY A 513 6.33 15.41 1.75
N ASP A 514 7.44 16.11 1.76
CA ASP A 514 8.00 16.88 0.64
C ASP A 514 9.35 16.27 0.18
N GLY A 515 9.75 15.17 0.80
CA GLY A 515 10.92 14.36 0.44
C GLY A 515 11.10 13.17 1.38
N ILE A 516 12.02 12.28 1.03
CA ILE A 516 12.38 11.09 1.79
C ILE A 516 13.88 11.01 2.03
N TRP A 517 14.26 10.39 3.15
CA TRP A 517 15.63 10.11 3.58
C TRP A 517 15.69 8.72 4.20
#